data_AF-A0A0E0CC16-F1
#
_entry.id   AF-A0A0E0CC16-F1
#
_cell.length_a   1.000
_cell.length_b   1.000
_cell.length_c   1.000
_cell.angle_alpha   90.00
_cell.angle_beta   90.00
_cell.angle_gamma   90.00
#
_symmetry.space_group_name_H-M   'P 1'
#
loop_
_entity.id
_entity.type
_entity.pdbx_description
1 polymer ?
#
loop_
_entity_poly.entity_id
_entity_poly.type
_entity_poly.pdbx_seq_one_letter_code
_entity_poly.pdbx_strand_id
1 'polypeptide(L)'
;MDSKDKEKEHEQTASGRNPDVNDVEEEEEDEEGNKRAVVLGPQVPLKEQLELDKDDESLRRWKEQLLGQVDTEQLGETAEPEVKVLNLTILSPDRPDLVLPIPFVPDEKGYAFALKDGSTYSFRFSFIVSNNIVSGLKYTNTVWKTGVRVENQKVMLGTFSPQLEPYTYEGEEETTPAGMFARGSYSAKLKVSKLIKFSSDVLIEFVDDDGKCYLEMSYYFEIRKEWPTIQ
;
A
#
# COMPACT_ATOMS: atom_id res chain seq x y z
N MET A 1 15.55 -72.42 16.01
CA MET A 1 16.12 -71.37 16.86
C MET A 1 15.94 -70.09 16.07
N ASP A 2 14.73 -69.55 16.10
CA ASP A 2 14.26 -68.54 17.08
C ASP A 2 14.97 -67.21 16.86
N SER A 3 14.23 -66.18 16.37
CA SER A 3 13.54 -65.17 17.23
C SER A 3 14.58 -64.24 17.89
N LYS A 4 14.44 -62.92 18.02
CA LYS A 4 13.49 -61.86 17.68
C LYS A 4 14.14 -60.57 18.24
N ASP A 5 13.76 -59.42 17.70
CA ASP A 5 13.53 -58.14 18.40
C ASP A 5 14.55 -57.59 19.42
N LYS A 6 15.06 -56.37 19.15
CA LYS A 6 14.50 -55.17 19.80
C LYS A 6 15.05 -53.84 19.27
N GLU A 7 14.10 -52.92 19.18
CA GLU A 7 14.12 -51.51 18.83
C GLU A 7 15.11 -50.65 19.63
N LYS A 8 15.51 -49.51 19.03
CA LYS A 8 15.38 -48.21 19.67
C LYS A 8 15.18 -47.10 18.64
N GLU A 9 14.16 -46.30 18.92
CA GLU A 9 13.55 -45.22 18.14
C GLU A 9 14.37 -43.92 18.07
N HIS A 10 13.99 -43.13 17.05
CA HIS A 10 13.89 -41.66 16.96
C HIS A 10 15.09 -40.78 17.36
N GLU A 11 15.60 -40.00 16.39
CA GLU A 11 15.26 -38.57 16.30
C GLU A 11 15.56 -38.04 14.90
N GLN A 12 14.52 -37.80 14.09
CA GLN A 12 14.60 -36.97 12.89
C GLN A 12 14.45 -35.52 13.34
N THR A 13 15.55 -34.75 13.32
CA THR A 13 15.47 -33.29 13.40
C THR A 13 15.48 -32.72 11.99
N ALA A 14 14.28 -32.50 11.45
CA ALA A 14 14.07 -31.66 10.28
C ALA A 14 14.36 -30.21 10.68
N SER A 15 15.60 -29.76 10.44
CA SER A 15 15.94 -28.34 10.51
C SER A 15 15.36 -27.65 9.30
N GLY A 16 14.37 -26.80 9.55
CA GLY A 16 13.71 -25.97 8.56
C GLY A 16 14.69 -25.12 7.76
N ARG A 17 14.45 -25.07 6.45
CA ARG A 17 14.73 -23.90 5.62
C ARG A 17 13.39 -23.36 5.17
N ASN A 18 13.02 -22.23 5.74
CA ASN A 18 11.98 -21.37 5.18
C ASN A 18 12.36 -21.04 3.74
N PRO A 19 11.49 -21.28 2.74
CA PRO A 19 11.64 -20.62 1.46
C PRO A 19 11.21 -19.17 1.66
N ASP A 20 12.20 -18.29 1.65
CA ASP A 20 12.03 -16.87 1.38
C ASP A 20 11.48 -16.76 -0.06
N VAL A 21 10.15 -16.73 -0.18
CA VAL A 21 9.48 -16.46 -1.45
C VAL A 21 9.55 -14.95 -1.64
N ASN A 22 10.73 -14.49 -2.06
CA ASN A 22 10.81 -13.27 -2.84
C ASN A 22 10.07 -13.61 -4.14
N ASP A 23 8.81 -13.16 -4.28
CA ASP A 23 8.18 -13.01 -5.58
C ASP A 23 9.01 -11.99 -6.34
N VAL A 24 10.03 -12.50 -7.03
CA VAL A 24 10.75 -11.77 -8.06
C VAL A 24 9.73 -11.65 -9.19
N GLU A 25 9.11 -10.48 -9.31
CA GLU A 25 8.48 -10.10 -10.57
C GLU A 25 9.56 -10.30 -11.65
N GLU A 26 9.36 -11.31 -12.53
CA GLU A 26 10.21 -11.50 -13.70
C GLU A 26 10.02 -10.27 -14.60
N GLU A 27 10.82 -9.24 -14.38
CA GLU A 27 10.91 -8.08 -15.25
C GLU A 27 11.47 -8.56 -16.60
N GLU A 28 10.74 -8.40 -17.71
CA GLU A 28 11.24 -8.80 -19.02
C GLU A 28 12.45 -7.95 -19.43
N GLU A 29 13.64 -8.50 -19.20
CA GLU A 29 14.91 -7.97 -19.69
C GLU A 29 15.01 -8.16 -21.22
N ASP A 30 15.51 -7.15 -21.94
CA ASP A 30 15.89 -7.36 -23.34
C ASP A 30 17.18 -8.19 -23.47
N GLU A 31 17.58 -8.51 -24.71
CA GLU A 31 18.80 -9.30 -24.97
C GLU A 31 20.08 -8.65 -24.41
N GLU A 32 20.01 -7.40 -23.96
CA GLU A 32 21.12 -6.57 -23.46
C GLU A 32 21.04 -6.32 -21.95
N GLY A 33 20.06 -6.92 -21.24
CA GLY A 33 19.87 -6.77 -19.80
C GLY A 33 19.30 -5.41 -19.39
N ASN A 34 18.74 -4.65 -20.33
CA ASN A 34 18.01 -3.43 -20.02
C ASN A 34 16.55 -3.76 -19.73
N LYS A 35 16.00 -3.07 -18.74
CA LYS A 35 14.56 -3.10 -18.42
C LYS A 35 13.79 -2.62 -19.65
N ARG A 36 12.96 -3.48 -20.26
CA ARG A 36 12.08 -3.07 -21.35
C ARG A 36 11.03 -2.10 -20.81
N ALA A 37 11.22 -0.81 -21.04
CA ALA A 37 10.20 0.18 -20.74
C ALA A 37 9.02 -0.01 -21.72
N VAL A 38 7.85 -0.38 -21.20
CA VAL A 38 6.61 -0.40 -21.97
C VAL A 38 6.32 1.04 -22.42
N VAL A 39 6.35 1.28 -23.73
CA VAL A 39 6.02 2.60 -24.29
C VAL A 39 4.50 2.72 -24.36
N LEU A 40 3.92 3.48 -23.43
CA LEU A 40 2.50 3.78 -23.42
C LEU A 40 2.15 4.81 -24.51
N GLY A 41 0.92 4.71 -25.04
CA GLY A 41 0.36 5.73 -25.93
C GLY A 41 0.09 7.04 -25.20
N PRO A 42 -0.21 8.14 -25.92
CA PRO A 42 -0.57 9.40 -25.28
C PRO A 42 -1.80 9.22 -24.38
N GLN A 43 -1.79 9.87 -23.21
CA GLN A 43 -2.97 9.93 -22.35
C GLN A 43 -4.09 10.71 -23.07
N VAL A 44 -5.29 10.14 -23.07
CA VAL A 44 -6.51 10.73 -23.65
C VAL A 44 -7.55 10.86 -22.54
N PRO A 45 -8.34 11.95 -22.50
CA PRO A 45 -9.44 12.08 -21.53
C PRO A 45 -10.43 10.93 -21.68
N LEU A 46 -10.84 10.33 -20.54
CA LEU A 46 -11.80 9.22 -20.54
C LEU A 46 -13.11 9.58 -21.25
N LYS A 47 -13.57 10.83 -21.05
CA LYS A 47 -14.79 11.35 -21.67
C LYS A 47 -14.75 11.29 -23.19
N GLU A 48 -13.63 11.72 -23.78
CA GLU A 48 -13.41 11.67 -25.24
C GLU A 48 -13.43 10.22 -25.74
N GLN A 49 -12.75 9.31 -25.03
CA GLN A 49 -12.76 7.89 -25.40
C GLN A 49 -14.16 7.27 -25.33
N LEU A 50 -14.98 7.63 -24.34
CA LEU A 50 -16.36 7.14 -24.24
C LEU A 50 -17.24 7.72 -25.36
N GLU A 51 -17.00 8.96 -25.77
CA GLU A 51 -17.76 9.62 -26.83
C GLU A 51 -17.41 9.10 -28.23
N LEU A 52 -16.15 8.76 -28.48
CA LEU A 52 -15.70 8.15 -29.74
C LEU A 52 -16.34 6.76 -29.99
N ASP A 53 -16.55 5.99 -28.92
CA ASP A 53 -17.05 4.61 -29.01
C ASP A 53 -18.57 4.49 -28.78
N LYS A 54 -19.29 5.61 -28.73
CA LYS A 54 -20.73 5.63 -28.37
C LYS A 54 -21.62 4.84 -29.34
N ASP A 55 -21.20 4.78 -30.61
CA ASP A 55 -21.93 4.13 -31.70
C ASP A 55 -21.54 2.64 -31.87
N ASP A 56 -20.52 2.17 -31.15
CA ASP A 56 -20.11 0.77 -31.13
C ASP A 56 -20.66 0.07 -29.88
N GLU A 57 -21.69 -0.74 -30.07
CA GLU A 57 -22.34 -1.48 -28.98
C GLU A 57 -21.38 -2.46 -28.27
N SER A 58 -20.45 -3.07 -29.01
CA SER A 58 -19.52 -4.05 -28.45
C SER A 58 -18.49 -3.40 -27.54
N LEU A 59 -17.91 -2.27 -27.98
CA LEU A 59 -16.96 -1.50 -27.19
C LEU A 59 -17.64 -0.87 -25.98
N ARG A 60 -18.85 -0.34 -26.13
CA ARG A 60 -19.60 0.24 -25.01
C ARG A 60 -19.86 -0.78 -23.91
N ARG A 61 -20.33 -1.98 -24.26
CA ARG A 61 -20.56 -3.05 -23.28
C ARG A 61 -19.28 -3.52 -22.62
N TRP A 62 -18.19 -3.63 -23.39
CA TRP A 62 -16.89 -4.00 -22.85
C TRP A 62 -16.35 -2.96 -21.86
N LYS A 63 -16.46 -1.65 -22.19
CA LYS A 63 -16.06 -0.57 -21.26
C LYS A 63 -16.91 -0.53 -20.01
N GLU A 64 -18.23 -0.73 -20.14
CA GLU A 64 -19.14 -0.79 -18.98
C GLU A 64 -18.79 -1.95 -18.04
N GLN A 65 -18.35 -3.10 -18.58
CA GLN A 65 -17.88 -4.22 -17.77
C GLN A 65 -16.58 -3.93 -17.00
N LEU A 66 -15.69 -3.11 -17.57
CA LEU A 66 -14.40 -2.77 -16.96
C LEU A 66 -14.49 -1.61 -15.98
N LEU A 67 -15.18 -0.54 -16.37
CA LEU A 67 -15.23 0.73 -15.64
C LEU A 67 -16.46 0.85 -14.74
N GLY A 68 -17.40 -0.09 -14.84
CA GLY A 68 -18.70 0.03 -14.22
C GLY A 68 -19.51 1.18 -14.82
N GLN A 69 -20.42 1.73 -14.01
CA GLN A 69 -21.20 2.91 -14.39
C GLN A 69 -20.38 4.18 -14.09
N VAL A 70 -19.73 4.70 -15.12
CA VAL A 70 -19.02 5.98 -15.04
C VAL A 70 -19.99 7.11 -15.39
N ASP A 71 -20.12 8.09 -14.50
CA ASP A 71 -20.91 9.29 -14.75
C ASP A 71 -20.13 10.26 -15.67
N THR A 72 -20.49 10.26 -16.95
CA THR A 72 -19.85 11.12 -17.96
C THR A 72 -20.04 12.62 -17.73
N GLU A 73 -21.04 13.03 -16.94
CA GLU A 73 -21.25 14.45 -16.60
C GLU A 73 -20.22 14.94 -15.58
N GLN A 74 -19.71 14.03 -14.74
CA GLN A 74 -18.71 14.32 -13.72
C GLN A 74 -17.27 14.19 -14.23
N LEU A 75 -17.08 13.57 -15.39
CA LEU A 75 -15.77 13.52 -16.03
C LEU A 75 -15.37 14.90 -16.57
N GLY A 76 -14.20 15.37 -16.11
CA GLY A 76 -13.54 16.53 -16.69
C GLY A 76 -13.05 16.29 -18.13
N GLU A 77 -12.61 17.36 -18.77
CA GLU A 77 -11.97 17.31 -20.10
C GLU A 77 -10.46 17.04 -20.01
N THR A 78 -9.93 16.84 -18.81
CA THR A 78 -8.52 16.61 -18.58
C THR A 78 -8.14 15.15 -18.85
N ALA A 79 -6.98 14.96 -19.48
CA ALA A 79 -6.35 13.65 -19.62
C ALA A 79 -5.70 13.20 -18.30
N GLU A 80 -5.49 14.11 -17.35
CA GLU A 80 -4.83 13.80 -16.10
C GLU A 80 -5.79 13.20 -15.07
N PRO A 81 -5.53 11.98 -14.57
CA PRO A 81 -6.25 11.43 -13.42
C PRO A 81 -5.98 12.19 -12.13
N GLU A 82 -6.88 12.05 -11.15
CA GLU A 82 -6.71 12.58 -9.80
C GLU A 82 -7.08 11.51 -8.76
N VAL A 83 -6.24 11.34 -7.75
CA VAL A 83 -6.50 10.46 -6.60
C VAL A 83 -6.50 11.31 -5.34
N LYS A 84 -7.60 11.26 -4.59
CA LYS A 84 -7.72 11.90 -3.28
C LYS A 84 -7.78 10.83 -2.19
N VAL A 85 -6.66 10.62 -1.50
CA VAL A 85 -6.62 9.74 -0.33
C VAL A 85 -7.30 10.43 0.85
N LEU A 86 -8.36 9.79 1.38
CA LEU A 86 -9.24 10.38 2.39
C LEU A 86 -8.77 10.08 3.81
N ASN A 87 -8.43 8.82 4.09
CA ASN A 87 -8.02 8.38 5.41
C ASN A 87 -7.19 7.10 5.36
N LEU A 88 -6.44 6.90 6.45
CA LEU A 88 -5.87 5.62 6.87
C LEU A 88 -6.69 5.12 8.06
N THR A 89 -7.24 3.92 7.99
CA THR A 89 -7.91 3.28 9.12
C THR A 89 -7.05 2.15 9.66
N ILE A 90 -6.84 2.10 10.97
CA ILE A 90 -6.24 0.94 11.63
C ILE A 90 -7.36 0.03 12.13
N LEU A 91 -7.35 -1.21 11.67
CA LEU A 91 -8.29 -2.27 12.04
C LEU A 91 -7.60 -3.17 13.07
N SER A 92 -8.30 -3.50 14.15
CA SER A 92 -7.76 -4.42 15.18
C SER A 92 -8.91 -5.29 15.69
N PRO A 93 -8.77 -6.64 15.74
CA PRO A 93 -9.90 -7.55 15.99
C PRO A 93 -10.72 -7.24 17.25
N ASP A 94 -10.09 -6.72 18.30
CA ASP A 94 -10.71 -6.52 19.61
C ASP A 94 -11.10 -5.07 19.91
N ARG A 95 -11.05 -4.16 18.92
CA ARG A 95 -11.27 -2.72 19.14
C ARG A 95 -12.00 -2.05 17.98
N PRO A 96 -12.68 -0.91 18.24
CA PRO A 96 -13.21 -0.09 17.16
C PRO A 96 -12.09 0.41 16.23
N ASP A 97 -12.42 0.51 14.94
CA ASP A 97 -11.60 1.11 13.91
C ASP A 97 -11.04 2.47 14.34
N LEU A 98 -9.73 2.66 14.21
CA LEU A 98 -9.10 3.96 14.38
C LEU A 98 -8.98 4.63 13.01
N VAL A 99 -9.93 5.51 12.70
CA VAL A 99 -9.95 6.28 11.44
C VAL A 99 -9.09 7.53 11.57
N LEU A 100 -8.09 7.68 10.70
CA LEU A 100 -7.15 8.79 10.67
C LEU A 100 -7.33 9.57 9.35
N PRO A 101 -8.06 10.69 9.35
CA PRO A 101 -8.23 11.53 8.17
C PRO A 101 -6.88 12.06 7.67
N ILE A 102 -6.73 12.17 6.35
CA ILE A 102 -5.54 12.74 5.71
C ILE A 102 -5.82 14.19 5.31
N PRO A 103 -4.94 15.15 5.65
CA PRO A 103 -3.69 14.97 6.40
C PRO A 103 -3.92 14.67 7.88
N PHE A 104 -3.02 13.89 8.48
CA PHE A 104 -3.12 13.53 9.89
C PHE A 104 -3.03 14.74 10.82
N VAL A 105 -3.77 14.69 11.92
CA VAL A 105 -3.70 15.66 13.01
C VAL A 105 -2.88 15.03 14.14
N PRO A 106 -1.62 15.46 14.37
CA PRO A 106 -0.80 14.89 15.42
C PRO A 106 -1.29 15.32 16.82
N ASP A 107 -1.04 14.47 17.82
CA ASP A 107 -1.26 14.79 19.22
C ASP A 107 -0.24 15.81 19.76
N GLU A 108 -0.36 16.17 21.04
CA GLU A 108 0.56 17.10 21.72
C GLU A 108 2.03 16.66 21.71
N LYS A 109 2.28 15.36 21.48
CA LYS A 109 3.63 14.77 21.39
C LYS A 109 4.11 14.64 19.94
N GLY A 110 3.28 14.99 18.95
CA GLY A 110 3.61 14.92 17.54
C GLY A 110 3.26 13.58 16.86
N TYR A 111 2.53 12.68 17.52
CA TYR A 111 2.14 11.38 16.95
C TYR A 111 0.78 11.45 16.26
N ALA A 112 0.67 10.87 15.07
CA ALA A 112 -0.60 10.68 14.38
C ALA A 112 -1.49 9.64 15.08
N PHE A 113 -0.88 8.58 15.63
CA PHE A 113 -1.58 7.52 16.36
C PHE A 113 -0.62 6.73 17.26
N ALA A 114 -1.18 5.81 18.06
CA ALA A 114 -0.41 4.87 18.86
C ALA A 114 -1.01 3.47 18.84
N LEU A 115 -0.13 2.46 18.81
CA LEU A 115 -0.47 1.04 18.78
C LEU A 115 -0.01 0.35 20.06
N LYS A 116 -0.66 -0.75 20.42
CA LYS A 116 -0.17 -1.66 21.48
C LYS A 116 0.94 -2.55 20.93
N ASP A 117 1.86 -2.98 21.77
CA ASP A 117 2.92 -3.92 21.40
C ASP A 117 2.41 -5.37 21.38
N GLY A 118 2.81 -6.15 20.37
CA GLY A 118 2.35 -7.53 20.19
C GLY A 118 0.86 -7.66 19.84
N SER A 119 0.24 -6.61 19.29
CA SER A 119 -1.14 -6.65 18.83
C SER A 119 -1.21 -6.86 17.32
N THR A 120 -2.19 -7.64 16.87
CA THR A 120 -2.52 -7.76 15.46
C THR A 120 -3.28 -6.53 14.97
N TYR A 121 -3.00 -6.11 13.75
CA TYR A 121 -3.71 -5.04 13.07
C TYR A 121 -3.63 -5.23 11.55
N SER A 122 -4.60 -4.69 10.83
CA SER A 122 -4.46 -4.39 9.40
C SER A 122 -4.69 -2.90 9.19
N PHE A 123 -4.26 -2.39 8.05
CA PHE A 123 -4.54 -1.02 7.66
C PHE A 123 -5.50 -0.99 6.48
N ARG A 124 -6.35 0.03 6.42
CA ARG A 124 -7.25 0.28 5.28
C ARG A 124 -7.10 1.71 4.80
N PHE A 125 -6.72 1.90 3.53
CA PHE A 125 -6.80 3.19 2.87
C PHE A 125 -8.16 3.36 2.22
N SER A 126 -8.72 4.56 2.32
CA SER A 126 -9.89 4.97 1.53
C SER A 126 -9.49 6.12 0.61
N PHE A 127 -9.81 6.03 -0.68
CA PHE A 127 -9.46 7.06 -1.66
C PHE A 127 -10.51 7.18 -2.76
N ILE A 128 -10.61 8.37 -3.36
CA ILE A 128 -11.48 8.65 -4.50
C ILE A 128 -10.63 8.87 -5.73
N VAL A 129 -11.07 8.33 -6.87
CA VAL A 129 -10.49 8.58 -8.18
C VAL A 129 -11.42 9.45 -9.00
N SER A 130 -10.86 10.48 -9.63
CA SER A 130 -11.59 11.48 -10.42
C SER A 130 -10.89 11.73 -11.76
N ASN A 131 -11.62 12.37 -12.68
CA ASN A 131 -11.18 12.83 -14.00
C ASN A 131 -10.84 11.74 -15.02
N ASN A 132 -9.91 10.83 -14.71
CA ASN A 132 -9.46 9.78 -15.63
C ASN A 132 -9.10 8.49 -14.88
N ILE A 133 -8.90 7.40 -15.63
CA ILE A 133 -8.42 6.12 -15.10
C ILE A 133 -7.01 6.31 -14.55
N VAL A 134 -6.78 5.78 -13.35
CA VAL A 134 -5.44 5.69 -12.75
C VAL A 134 -4.93 4.29 -13.00
N SER A 135 -3.84 4.17 -13.76
CA SER A 135 -3.24 2.87 -14.11
C SER A 135 -2.05 2.57 -13.20
N GLY A 136 -2.05 1.37 -12.61
CA GLY A 136 -0.93 0.91 -11.79
C GLY A 136 -0.66 1.77 -10.56
N LEU A 137 -1.71 2.20 -9.86
CA LEU A 137 -1.57 2.90 -8.59
C LEU A 137 -0.82 2.02 -7.60
N LYS A 138 0.29 2.53 -7.08
CA LYS A 138 1.17 1.89 -6.11
C LYS A 138 1.20 2.71 -4.85
N TYR A 139 1.29 2.00 -3.73
CA TYR A 139 1.54 2.59 -2.43
C TYR A 139 2.88 2.10 -1.90
N THR A 140 3.67 3.02 -1.35
CA THR A 140 4.90 2.71 -0.61
C THR A 140 4.78 3.20 0.82
N ASN A 141 5.10 2.35 1.81
CA ASN A 141 5.25 2.72 3.21
C ASN A 141 6.61 2.31 3.76
N THR A 142 7.35 3.25 4.32
CA THR A 142 8.64 2.98 4.94
C THR A 142 8.63 3.41 6.40
N VAL A 143 8.87 2.47 7.31
CA VAL A 143 8.90 2.73 8.75
C VAL A 143 10.32 2.65 9.30
N TRP A 144 10.64 3.61 10.17
CA TRP A 144 11.92 3.75 10.82
C TRP A 144 11.75 3.78 12.33
N LYS A 145 12.78 3.27 13.01
CA LYS A 145 12.92 3.34 14.45
C LYS A 145 14.33 3.72 14.82
N THR A 146 14.49 4.79 15.60
CA THR A 146 15.81 5.27 16.06
C THR A 146 16.81 5.45 14.90
N GLY A 147 16.33 5.85 13.72
CA GLY A 147 17.15 6.03 12.52
C GLY A 147 17.53 4.76 11.77
N VAL A 148 17.01 3.59 12.17
CA VAL A 148 17.13 2.33 11.43
C VAL A 148 15.81 2.04 10.72
N ARG A 149 15.87 1.70 9.43
CA ARG A 149 14.69 1.25 8.68
C ARG A 149 14.27 -0.12 9.19
N VAL A 150 13.06 -0.21 9.71
CA VAL A 150 12.49 -1.47 10.24
C VAL A 150 11.50 -2.09 9.28
N GLU A 151 10.96 -1.31 8.34
CA GLU A 151 9.98 -1.77 7.36
C GLU A 151 10.06 -0.95 6.08
N ASN A 152 9.77 -1.60 4.95
CA ASN A 152 9.64 -0.98 3.65
C ASN A 152 8.70 -1.83 2.79
N GLN A 153 7.45 -1.43 2.73
CA GLN A 153 6.41 -2.09 1.97
C GLN A 153 6.10 -1.32 0.69
N LYS A 154 5.98 -2.05 -0.42
CA LYS A 154 5.56 -1.52 -1.71
C LYS A 154 4.46 -2.43 -2.24
N VAL A 155 3.30 -1.87 -2.57
CA VAL A 155 2.16 -2.65 -3.05
C VAL A 155 1.56 -2.00 -4.29
N MET A 156 1.36 -2.81 -5.33
CA MET A 156 0.53 -2.48 -6.48
C MET A 156 -0.95 -2.61 -6.09
N LEU A 157 -1.65 -1.49 -5.97
CA LEU A 157 -3.08 -1.46 -5.67
C LEU A 157 -3.91 -1.81 -6.91
N GLY A 158 -3.43 -1.45 -8.10
CA GLY A 158 -4.04 -1.80 -9.38
C GLY A 158 -4.50 -0.60 -10.19
N THR A 159 -5.52 -0.83 -11.03
CA THR A 159 -6.09 0.19 -11.93
C THR A 159 -7.49 0.57 -11.46
N PHE A 160 -7.78 1.87 -11.41
CA PHE A 160 -9.01 2.39 -10.83
C PHE A 160 -9.68 3.38 -11.78
N SER A 161 -10.99 3.21 -11.97
CA SER A 161 -11.83 4.13 -12.75
C SER A 161 -12.32 5.31 -11.89
N PRO A 162 -12.71 6.44 -12.48
CA PRO A 162 -13.36 7.51 -11.74
C PRO A 162 -14.71 7.09 -11.15
N GLN A 163 -14.94 7.35 -9.86
CA GLN A 163 -16.24 7.16 -9.20
C GLN A 163 -16.36 8.00 -7.93
N LEU A 164 -17.61 8.33 -7.53
CA LEU A 164 -17.89 9.10 -6.31
C LEU A 164 -17.68 8.27 -5.03
N GLU A 165 -18.00 6.99 -5.06
CA GLU A 165 -17.86 6.11 -3.91
C GLU A 165 -16.37 5.82 -3.66
N PRO A 166 -15.85 5.96 -2.44
CA PRO A 166 -14.45 5.69 -2.17
C PRO A 166 -14.08 4.23 -2.44
N TYR A 167 -12.95 4.02 -3.10
CA TYR A 167 -12.27 2.72 -3.09
C TYR A 167 -11.65 2.47 -1.73
N THR A 168 -11.61 1.20 -1.34
CA THR A 168 -10.92 0.74 -0.13
C THR A 168 -9.88 -0.30 -0.48
N TYR A 169 -8.66 -0.10 0.01
CA TYR A 169 -7.63 -1.11 0.01
C TYR A 169 -7.33 -1.50 1.45
N GLU A 170 -7.44 -2.78 1.78
CA GLU A 170 -7.05 -3.34 3.07
C GLU A 170 -5.75 -4.13 2.90
N GLY A 171 -4.75 -3.79 3.70
CA GLY A 171 -3.48 -4.50 3.76
C GLY A 171 -3.59 -5.82 4.51
N GLU A 172 -2.54 -6.63 4.41
CA GLU A 172 -2.45 -7.88 5.15
C GLU A 172 -2.41 -7.64 6.66
N GLU A 173 -2.80 -8.66 7.43
CA GLU A 173 -2.71 -8.61 8.88
C GLU A 173 -1.24 -8.68 9.33
N GLU A 174 -0.84 -7.72 10.15
CA GLU A 174 0.49 -7.60 10.73
C GLU A 174 0.43 -7.67 12.26
N THR A 175 1.57 -7.96 12.89
CA THR A 175 1.71 -7.92 14.35
C THR A 175 2.76 -6.90 14.74
N THR A 176 2.39 -5.95 15.60
CA THR A 176 3.35 -4.96 16.11
C THR A 176 4.47 -5.64 16.92
N PRO A 177 5.73 -5.15 16.82
CA PRO A 177 6.82 -5.71 17.59
C PRO A 177 6.56 -5.58 19.10
N ALA A 178 6.95 -6.60 19.87
CA ALA A 178 6.68 -6.69 21.30
C ALA A 178 7.93 -6.49 22.18
N GLY A 179 7.71 -6.03 23.41
CA GLY A 179 8.75 -5.94 24.44
C GLY A 179 9.29 -4.51 24.66
N MET A 180 10.07 -4.35 25.73
CA MET A 180 10.53 -3.03 26.17
C MET A 180 11.35 -2.29 25.12
N PHE A 181 12.15 -3.01 24.33
CA PHE A 181 12.92 -2.43 23.24
C PHE A 181 12.09 -2.13 22.00
N ALA A 182 10.93 -2.77 21.81
CA ALA A 182 10.01 -2.52 20.70
C ALA A 182 9.20 -1.23 20.90
N ARG A 183 8.87 -0.90 22.14
CA ARG A 183 8.08 0.30 22.47
C ARG A 183 8.84 1.60 22.17
N GLY A 184 8.08 2.68 21.97
CA GLY A 184 8.58 4.02 21.73
C GLY A 184 8.20 4.58 20.36
N SER A 185 8.89 5.64 19.97
CA SER A 185 8.60 6.41 18.77
C SER A 185 9.04 5.69 17.50
N TYR A 186 8.12 5.60 16.56
CA TYR A 186 8.37 5.21 15.19
C TYR A 186 8.15 6.42 14.32
N SER A 187 8.94 6.49 13.27
CA SER A 187 8.76 7.50 12.24
C SER A 187 8.61 6.79 10.92
N ALA A 188 7.52 7.05 10.25
CA ALA A 188 7.59 7.14 8.81
C ALA A 188 8.30 8.48 8.53
N LYS A 189 9.62 8.54 8.78
CA LYS A 189 10.63 9.56 8.38
C LYS A 189 11.93 8.92 7.92
N LEU A 190 12.42 9.30 6.74
CA LEU A 190 13.74 8.94 6.27
C LEU A 190 14.70 9.96 6.88
N LYS A 191 15.71 9.48 7.60
CA LYS A 191 16.78 10.32 8.14
C LYS A 191 18.02 10.10 7.29
N VAL A 192 18.24 10.93 6.27
CA VAL A 192 19.55 10.94 5.58
C VAL A 192 20.45 11.99 6.23
N SER A 193 21.61 11.49 6.68
CA SER A 193 22.78 12.27 7.07
C SER A 193 23.03 13.42 6.10
N LYS A 194 23.33 14.60 6.64
CA LYS A 194 23.69 15.83 5.92
C LYS A 194 24.37 15.57 4.57
N LEU A 195 23.88 16.30 3.57
CA LEU A 195 24.41 16.45 2.21
C LEU A 195 23.85 15.44 1.21
N ILE A 196 22.61 15.67 0.76
CA ILE A 196 22.19 15.82 -0.65
C ILE A 196 20.73 16.31 -0.62
N LYS A 197 20.40 17.33 -1.43
CA LYS A 197 19.00 17.72 -1.67
C LYS A 197 18.35 16.69 -2.60
N PHE A 198 17.82 15.60 -2.05
CA PHE A 198 16.74 14.84 -2.67
C PHE A 198 15.48 15.08 -1.83
N SER A 199 14.29 14.98 -2.44
CA SER A 199 13.00 15.01 -1.74
C SER A 199 12.92 13.78 -0.81
N SER A 200 13.51 13.88 0.39
CA SER A 200 13.91 12.72 1.21
C SER A 200 13.05 12.54 2.46
N ASP A 201 11.87 13.15 2.51
CA ASP A 201 10.97 13.15 3.66
C ASP A 201 9.62 12.46 3.34
N VAL A 202 9.61 11.57 2.35
CA VAL A 202 8.41 10.90 1.77
C VAL A 202 8.30 9.46 2.24
N LEU A 203 7.25 9.10 2.99
CA LEU A 203 7.17 7.78 3.63
C LEU A 203 5.84 7.09 3.53
N ILE A 204 4.76 7.80 3.24
CA ILE A 204 3.65 7.24 2.48
C ILE A 204 3.63 7.98 1.16
N GLU A 205 3.69 7.20 0.08
CA GLU A 205 3.63 7.68 -1.29
C GLU A 205 2.57 6.92 -2.06
N PHE A 206 1.76 7.64 -2.86
CA PHE A 206 0.85 7.07 -3.85
C PHE A 206 1.27 7.56 -5.23
N VAL A 207 1.71 6.64 -6.10
CA VAL A 207 2.23 6.94 -7.45
C VAL A 207 1.62 5.98 -8.47
N ASP A 208 1.31 6.45 -9.67
CA ASP A 208 0.87 5.59 -10.79
C ASP A 208 2.03 5.18 -11.71
N ASP A 209 1.72 4.43 -12.76
CA ASP A 209 2.71 4.00 -13.76
C ASP A 209 3.28 5.15 -14.59
N ASP A 210 2.57 6.29 -14.66
CA ASP A 210 3.02 7.52 -15.33
C ASP A 210 3.92 8.38 -14.43
N GLY A 211 4.17 7.95 -13.19
CA GLY A 211 5.02 8.63 -12.22
C GLY A 211 4.36 9.82 -11.53
N LYS A 212 3.04 9.99 -11.66
CA LYS A 212 2.29 11.05 -10.98
C LYS A 212 2.12 10.70 -9.51
N CYS A 213 2.64 11.56 -8.64
CA CYS A 213 2.48 11.45 -7.19
C CYS A 213 1.18 12.13 -6.74
N TYR A 214 0.33 11.40 -6.03
CA TYR A 214 -0.98 11.85 -5.54
C TYR A 214 -1.00 12.16 -4.06
N LEU A 215 -0.18 11.47 -3.29
CA LEU A 215 0.01 11.71 -1.86
C LEU A 215 1.47 11.46 -1.54
N GLU A 216 2.08 12.43 -0.87
CA GLU A 216 3.42 12.34 -0.31
C GLU A 216 3.35 12.93 1.09
N MET A 217 3.58 12.10 2.11
CA MET A 217 3.58 12.57 3.50
C MET A 217 4.50 11.80 4.43
N SER A 218 4.81 12.42 5.58
CA SER A 218 5.49 11.81 6.70
C SER A 218 4.66 11.89 7.97
N TYR A 219 4.81 10.91 8.85
CA TYR A 219 4.11 10.88 10.13
C TYR A 219 4.93 10.13 11.19
N TYR A 220 4.54 10.34 12.44
CA TYR A 220 5.06 9.61 13.57
C TYR A 220 3.95 8.83 14.23
N PHE A 221 4.29 7.68 14.78
CA PHE A 221 3.39 6.93 15.65
C PHE A 221 4.19 6.34 16.81
N GLU A 222 3.48 5.86 17.83
CA GLU A 222 4.13 5.29 19.01
C GLU A 222 3.63 3.87 19.27
N ILE A 223 4.54 2.95 19.60
CA ILE A 223 4.18 1.64 20.13
C ILE A 223 4.28 1.68 21.65
N ARG A 224 3.19 1.33 22.33
CA ARG A 224 3.03 1.38 23.79
C ARG A 224 2.74 -0.01 24.35
N LYS A 225 2.96 -0.16 25.66
CA LYS A 225 2.60 -1.41 26.38
C LYS A 225 1.09 -1.67 26.36
N GLU A 226 0.32 -0.61 26.52
CA GLU A 226 -1.14 -0.68 26.49
C GLU A 226 -1.65 0.24 25.40
N TRP A 227 -2.82 -0.11 24.90
CA TRP A 227 -3.58 0.72 23.98
C TRP A 227 -3.87 2.10 24.59
N PRO A 228 -3.91 3.17 23.76
CA PRO A 228 -4.46 4.45 24.20
C PRO A 228 -5.90 4.27 24.66
N THR A 229 -6.25 4.91 25.77
CA THR A 229 -7.65 4.99 26.23
C THR A 229 -8.47 5.67 25.15
N ILE A 230 -9.57 5.03 24.75
CA ILE A 230 -10.56 5.64 23.86
C ILE A 230 -11.22 6.75 24.67
N GLN A 231 -11.08 8.01 24.24
CA GLN A 231 -11.83 9.13 24.82
C GLN A 231 -13.21 9.22 24.17
#